data_AF-A0A966FAX4-F1
#
_entry.id   AF-A0A966FAX4-F1
#
_cell.length_a   1.000
_cell.length_b   1.000
_cell.length_c   1.000
_cell.angle_alpha   90.00
_cell.angle_beta   90.00
_cell.angle_gamma   90.00
#
_symmetry.space_group_name_H-M   'P 1'
#
loop_
_entity.id
_entity.type
_entity.pdbx_description
1 polymer ?
#
loop_
_entity_poly.entity_id
_entity_poly.type
_entity_poly.pdbx_seq_one_letter_code
_entity_poly.pdbx_strand_id
1 'polypeptide(L)' 'MSTLIEFIKALIPGFQSQKQLDEAYLAESADVYDLERRMRDIDLTSRNNAKNLVFGTMMP' A
#
# COMPACT_ATOMS: atom_id res chain seq x y z
N MET A 1 20.50 -15.73 3.51
CA MET A 1 19.88 -15.79 2.17
C MET A 1 18.55 -16.51 2.31
N SER A 2 17.44 -15.78 2.40
CA SER A 2 16.13 -16.38 2.69
C SER A 2 15.44 -16.72 1.37
N THR A 3 15.52 -18.00 0.98
CA THR A 3 14.93 -18.57 -0.23
C THR A 3 13.43 -18.31 -0.34
N LEU A 4 12.74 -18.14 0.79
CA LEU A 4 11.32 -17.81 0.86
C LEU A 4 10.99 -16.45 0.20
N ILE A 5 11.87 -15.45 0.34
CA ILE A 5 11.68 -14.11 -0.23
C ILE A 5 11.81 -14.14 -1.75
N GLU A 6 12.74 -14.95 -2.25
CA GLU A 6 12.98 -15.13 -3.69
C GLU A 6 11.82 -15.90 -4.35
N PHE A 7 11.26 -16.89 -3.65
CA PHE A 7 10.04 -17.58 -4.07
C PHE A 7 8.82 -16.66 -4.13
N ILE A 8 8.63 -15.80 -3.11
CA ILE A 8 7.56 -14.79 -3.14
C ILE A 8 7.77 -13.89 -4.34
N LYS A 9 8.96 -13.28 -4.50
CA LYS A 9 9.27 -12.39 -5.63
C LYS A 9 9.06 -13.05 -7.00
N ALA A 10 9.36 -14.33 -7.15
CA ALA A 10 9.18 -15.08 -8.39
C ALA A 10 7.70 -15.41 -8.70
N LEU A 11 6.83 -15.41 -7.68
CA LEU A 11 5.42 -15.78 -7.82
C LEU A 11 4.50 -14.62 -8.21
N ILE A 12 4.98 -13.37 -8.21
CA ILE A 12 4.15 -12.23 -8.64
C ILE A 12 4.66 -11.65 -9.97
N PRO A 13 4.27 -12.25 -11.11
CA PRO A 13 4.39 -11.58 -12.39
C PRO A 13 3.43 -10.38 -12.40
N GLY A 14 3.98 -9.17 -12.45
CA GLY A 14 3.17 -7.95 -12.53
C GLY A 14 2.72 -7.39 -11.18
N PHE A 15 3.57 -7.46 -10.14
CA PHE A 15 3.33 -6.77 -8.87
C PHE A 15 3.15 -5.27 -9.16
N GLN A 16 1.90 -4.83 -9.30
CA GLN A 16 1.60 -3.42 -9.40
C GLN A 16 2.12 -2.80 -8.11
N SER A 17 3.07 -1.87 -8.25
CA SER A 17 3.59 -1.17 -7.08
C SER A 17 2.40 -0.52 -6.36
N GLN A 18 2.46 -0.40 -5.02
CA GLN A 18 1.41 0.32 -4.28
C GLN A 18 1.11 1.68 -4.93
N LYS A 19 2.15 2.36 -5.43
CA LYS A 19 2.03 3.60 -6.20
C LYS A 19 1.13 3.49 -7.45
N GLN A 20 1.18 2.39 -8.19
CA GLN A 20 0.34 2.19 -9.38
C GLN A 20 -1.12 1.93 -8.99
N LEU A 21 -1.36 1.21 -7.90
CA LEU A 21 -2.70 1.01 -7.35
C LEU A 21 -3.28 2.33 -6.84
N ASP A 22 -2.47 3.10 -6.11
CA ASP A 22 -2.84 4.42 -5.59
C ASP A 22 -3.17 5.39 -6.75
N GLU A 23 -2.35 5.38 -7.82
CA GLU A 23 -2.58 6.21 -8.99
C GLU A 23 -3.87 5.83 -9.73
N ALA A 24 -4.14 4.53 -9.92
CA ALA A 24 -5.38 4.08 -10.52
C ALA A 24 -6.60 4.47 -9.67
N TYR A 25 -6.48 4.38 -8.35
CA TYR A 25 -7.52 4.78 -7.42
C TYR A 25 -7.79 6.29 -7.44
N LEU A 26 -6.76 7.12 -7.57
CA LEU A 26 -6.90 8.58 -7.72
C LEU A 26 -7.48 8.96 -9.09
N ALA A 27 -7.11 8.24 -10.15
CA ALA A 27 -7.60 8.46 -11.52
C ALA A 27 -9.10 8.20 -11.68
N GLU A 28 -9.70 7.41 -10.80
CA GLU A 28 -11.15 7.16 -10.76
C GLU A 28 -11.93 8.25 -9.99
N SER A 29 -11.29 9.33 -9.57
CA SER A 29 -11.97 10.46 -8.92
C SER A 29 -12.98 11.15 -9.86
N ALA A 30 -14.17 11.43 -9.33
CA ALA A 30 -15.23 12.09 -10.10
C ALA A 30 -15.04 13.63 -10.18
N ASP A 31 -14.49 14.22 -9.13
CA ASP A 31 -14.18 15.65 -9.03
C ASP A 31 -12.98 15.91 -8.09
N VAL A 32 -12.63 17.18 -7.91
CA VAL A 32 -11.49 17.59 -7.06
C VAL A 32 -11.73 17.25 -5.59
N TYR A 33 -12.97 17.32 -5.12
CA TYR A 33 -13.28 17.00 -3.72
C TYR A 33 -13.14 15.50 -3.44
N ASP A 34 -13.59 14.64 -4.37
CA ASP A 34 -13.39 13.20 -4.31
C ASP A 34 -11.92 12.82 -4.39
N LEU A 35 -11.14 13.51 -5.25
CA LEU A 35 -9.69 13.32 -5.32
C LEU A 35 -9.02 13.60 -3.96
N GLU A 36 -9.31 14.75 -3.33
CA GLU A 36 -8.75 15.10 -2.01
C GLU A 36 -9.14 14.09 -0.92
N ARG A 37 -10.40 13.63 -0.95
CA ARG A 37 -10.87 12.59 -0.03
C ARG A 37 -10.08 11.28 -0.22
N ARG A 38 -9.89 10.83 -1.46
CA ARG A 38 -9.14 9.61 -1.77
C ARG A 38 -7.66 9.72 -1.39
N MET A 39 -7.03 10.88 -1.59
CA MET A 39 -5.67 11.14 -1.11
C MET A 39 -5.56 11.01 0.41
N ARG A 40 -6.57 11.50 1.14
CA ARG A 40 -6.61 11.40 2.59
C ARG A 40 -6.80 9.96 3.07
N ASP A 41 -7.59 9.17 2.36
CA ASP A 41 -7.77 7.74 2.66
C ASP A 41 -6.47 6.94 2.47
N ILE A 42 -5.69 7.26 1.43
CA ILE A 42 -4.35 6.68 1.22
C ILE A 42 -3.41 7.05 2.38
N ASP A 43 -3.36 8.32 2.79
CA ASP A 43 -2.52 8.76 3.93
C ASP A 43 -2.90 8.05 5.23
N LEU A 44 -4.20 7.95 5.54
CA LEU A 44 -4.70 7.26 6.72
C LEU A 44 -4.30 5.78 6.71
N THR A 45 -4.45 5.11 5.58
CA THR A 45 -4.11 3.69 5.42
C THR A 45 -2.60 3.47 5.56
N SER A 46 -1.78 4.32 4.94
CA SER A 46 -0.32 4.27 5.07
C SER A 46 0.13 4.42 6.53
N ARG A 47 -0.47 5.36 7.26
CA ARG A 47 -0.19 5.59 8.69
C ARG A 47 -0.65 4.43 9.58
N ASN A 48 -1.78 3.81 9.28
CA ASN A 48 -2.27 2.63 10.00
C ASN A 48 -1.38 1.40 9.73
N ASN A 49 -0.95 1.20 8.50
CA ASN A 49 -0.01 0.14 8.15
C ASN A 49 1.35 0.33 8.85
N ALA A 50 1.86 1.56 8.88
CA ALA A 50 3.08 1.89 9.64
C ALA A 50 2.92 1.61 11.13
N LYS A 51 1.78 1.98 11.73
CA LYS A 51 1.48 1.66 13.14
C LYS A 51 1.39 0.16 13.39
N ASN A 52 0.71 -0.60 12.53
CA ASN A 52 0.56 -2.05 12.69
C ASN A 52 1.92 -2.77 12.58
N LEU A 53 2.80 -2.32 11.69
CA LEU A 53 4.17 -2.84 11.61
C LEU A 53 4.95 -2.58 12.91
N VAL A 54 4.82 -1.38 13.49
CA VAL A 54 5.45 -1.04 14.78
C VAL A 54 4.91 -1.92 15.92
N PHE A 55 3.59 -2.11 16.00
CA PHE A 55 2.99 -2.97 17.03
C PHE A 55 3.37 -4.45 16.88
N GLY A 56 3.51 -4.97 15.66
CA GLY A 56 3.96 -6.34 15.42
C GLY A 56 5.43 -6.60 15.81
N THR A 57 6.27 -5.56 15.81
CA THR A 57 7.69 -5.66 16.21
C THR A 57 7.94 -5.44 17.71
N MET A 58 6.93 -5.02 18.47
CA MET A 58 7.01 -4.75 19.91
C MET A 58 6.35 -5.84 20.78
N MET A 59 6.23 -7.08 20.27
CA MET A 59 5.89 -8.24 21.12
C MET A 59 7.18 -8.93 21.61
N PRO A 60 7.43 -9.04 22.93
CA PRO A 60 8.51 -9.85 23.50
C PRO A 60 8.25 -11.36 23.42
#